data_AF-A0A845YSY8-F1
#
_entry.id   AF-A0A845YSY8-F1
#
_cell.length_a   1.000
_cell.length_b   1.000
_cell.length_c   1.000
_cell.angle_alpha   90.00
_cell.angle_beta   90.00
_cell.angle_gamma   90.00
#
_symmetry.space_group_name_H-M   'P 1'
#
loop_
_entity.id
_entity.type
_entity.pdbx_description
1 polymer ?
#
loop_
_entity_poly.entity_id
_entity_poly.type
_entity_poly.pdbx_seq_one_letter_code
_entity_poly.pdbx_strand_id
1 'polypeptide(L)'
;MDIQEFKRLLAQRQGDFSGVDLSRLNLEDFDLHFFMFRYANLSNTNFNRANLQGSHFSQADFTSAKFLEADLSNSNLSYADLSRVNLTRATVMYANISFSKITQAELVDAELSYSNFSYSNLNRSCLKKTNLKGARLDKAYLRYVDLVNANLEGASLQYSELTDANLEGVNLAGAELKYTNLEGTNLRGANLTNAILENTDLTKALFSNTIMPDGSIRD
;
A
#
# COMPACT_ATOMS: atom_id res chain seq x y z
N MET A 1 8.37 20.96 -15.80
CA MET A 1 9.33 20.61 -16.87
C MET A 1 8.60 19.79 -17.92
N ASP A 2 8.93 19.95 -19.21
CA ASP A 2 8.30 19.14 -20.26
C ASP A 2 9.02 17.80 -20.49
N ILE A 3 8.41 16.93 -21.31
CA ILE A 3 8.92 15.58 -21.57
C ILE A 3 10.23 15.56 -22.37
N GLN A 4 10.48 16.56 -23.22
CA GLN A 4 11.69 16.59 -24.05
C GLN A 4 12.89 16.98 -23.19
N GLU A 5 12.71 17.98 -22.34
CA GLU A 5 13.72 18.38 -21.38
C GLU A 5 13.99 17.26 -20.36
N PHE A 6 12.95 16.59 -19.85
CA PHE A 6 13.11 15.44 -18.97
C PHE A 6 13.95 14.32 -19.63
N LYS A 7 13.63 13.94 -20.87
CA LYS A 7 14.39 12.94 -21.64
C LYS A 7 15.84 13.35 -21.87
N ARG A 8 16.08 14.64 -22.13
CA ARG A 8 17.44 15.18 -22.31
C ARG A 8 18.26 15.02 -21.02
N LEU A 9 17.70 15.38 -19.87
CA LEU A 9 18.36 15.25 -18.56
C LEU A 9 18.58 13.77 -18.18
N LEU A 10 17.61 12.91 -18.49
CA LEU A 10 17.73 11.47 -18.28
C LEU A 10 18.88 10.86 -19.10
N ALA A 11 19.03 11.25 -20.37
CA ALA A 11 20.13 10.81 -21.22
C ALA A 11 21.51 11.27 -20.72
N GLN A 12 21.55 12.38 -19.96
CA GLN A 12 22.74 12.88 -19.29
C GLN A 12 23.02 12.17 -17.95
N ARG A 13 22.23 11.15 -17.61
CA ARG A 13 22.25 10.44 -16.32
C ARG A 13 22.08 11.38 -15.14
N GLN A 14 21.29 12.44 -15.29
CA GLN A 14 20.90 13.27 -14.16
C GLN A 14 19.97 12.46 -13.26
N GLY A 15 20.51 11.95 -12.16
CA GLY A 15 19.78 11.14 -11.19
C GLY A 15 18.91 11.94 -10.21
N ASP A 16 19.02 13.27 -10.18
CA ASP A 16 18.30 14.12 -9.22
C ASP A 16 17.28 15.04 -9.89
N PHE A 17 16.02 14.72 -9.60
CA PHE A 17 14.79 15.40 -9.97
C PHE A 17 14.02 15.83 -8.72
N SER A 18 14.70 16.04 -7.60
CA SER A 18 14.07 16.53 -6.37
C SER A 18 13.46 17.93 -6.58
N GLY A 19 12.22 18.12 -6.12
CA GLY A 19 11.50 19.39 -6.17
C GLY A 19 11.02 19.81 -7.57
N VAL A 20 11.26 19.02 -8.61
CA VAL A 20 10.81 19.37 -9.96
C VAL A 20 9.33 19.05 -10.17
N ASP A 21 8.70 19.83 -11.05
CA ASP A 21 7.35 19.54 -11.51
C ASP A 21 7.39 18.67 -12.78
N LEU A 22 6.97 17.42 -12.62
CA LEU A 22 6.78 16.41 -13.66
C LEU A 22 5.30 16.02 -13.78
N SER A 23 4.39 16.83 -13.22
CA SER A 23 2.96 16.52 -13.22
C SER A 23 2.46 16.31 -14.64
N ARG A 24 1.54 15.34 -14.80
CA ARG A 24 0.88 15.00 -16.07
C ARG A 24 1.81 14.49 -17.17
N LEU A 25 3.10 14.26 -16.90
CA LEU A 25 3.98 13.67 -17.90
C LEU A 25 3.59 12.20 -18.17
N ASN A 26 3.91 11.75 -19.38
CA ASN A 26 3.87 10.33 -19.70
C ASN A 26 5.27 9.72 -19.56
N LEU A 27 5.47 8.97 -18.48
CA LEU A 27 6.69 8.25 -18.12
C LEU A 27 6.46 6.73 -18.15
N GLU A 28 5.50 6.28 -18.96
CA GLU A 28 5.24 4.86 -19.20
C GLU A 28 6.47 4.16 -19.78
N ASP A 29 6.76 2.96 -19.27
CA ASP A 29 7.92 2.13 -19.62
C ASP A 29 9.31 2.78 -19.35
N PHE A 30 9.38 3.91 -18.64
CA PHE A 30 10.68 4.52 -18.33
C PHE A 30 11.45 3.70 -17.30
N ASP A 31 12.77 3.68 -17.48
CA ASP A 31 13.70 3.17 -16.47
C ASP A 31 14.23 4.33 -15.61
N LEU A 32 13.75 4.39 -14.37
CA LEU A 32 13.99 5.44 -13.38
C LEU A 32 14.47 4.82 -12.05
N HIS A 33 15.21 3.71 -12.09
CA HIS A 33 15.75 3.04 -10.90
C HIS A 33 16.86 3.86 -10.21
N PHE A 34 16.79 3.96 -8.88
CA PHE A 34 17.69 4.74 -8.02
C PHE A 34 17.74 6.27 -8.26
N PHE A 35 16.71 6.84 -8.88
CA PHE A 35 16.59 8.28 -9.07
C PHE A 35 16.03 8.98 -7.82
N MET A 36 16.41 10.25 -7.62
CA MET A 36 15.89 11.10 -6.56
C MET A 36 14.75 11.97 -7.10
N PHE A 37 13.60 11.92 -6.43
CA PHE A 37 12.40 12.69 -6.74
C PHE A 37 11.79 13.28 -5.46
N ARG A 38 12.62 13.56 -4.44
CA ARG A 38 12.13 14.07 -3.16
C ARG A 38 11.43 15.39 -3.38
N TYR A 39 10.27 15.62 -2.76
CA TYR A 39 9.47 16.84 -2.94
C TYR A 39 8.98 17.11 -4.37
N ALA A 40 9.17 16.19 -5.32
CA ALA A 40 8.74 16.41 -6.70
C ALA A 40 7.21 16.43 -6.79
N ASN A 41 6.68 17.25 -7.71
CA ASN A 41 5.28 17.15 -8.11
C ASN A 41 5.19 16.13 -9.26
N LEU A 42 4.63 14.98 -8.95
CA LEU A 42 4.41 13.83 -9.83
C LEU A 42 2.91 13.53 -9.98
N SER A 43 2.06 14.52 -9.64
CA SER A 43 0.62 14.36 -9.68
C SER A 43 0.13 14.12 -11.11
N ASN A 44 -0.82 13.21 -11.27
CA ASN A 44 -1.40 12.83 -12.58
C ASN A 44 -0.38 12.29 -13.59
N THR A 45 0.85 11.97 -13.19
CA THR A 45 1.88 11.41 -14.07
C THR A 45 1.59 9.93 -14.35
N ASN A 46 1.85 9.51 -15.58
CA ASN A 46 1.72 8.10 -15.97
C ASN A 46 3.07 7.40 -15.82
N PHE A 47 3.19 6.50 -14.84
CA PHE A 47 4.32 5.61 -14.60
C PHE A 47 3.97 4.15 -14.89
N ASN A 48 2.94 3.87 -15.69
CA ASN A 48 2.59 2.49 -16.02
C ASN A 48 3.81 1.74 -16.55
N ARG A 49 4.04 0.52 -16.03
CA ARG A 49 5.18 -0.34 -16.38
C ARG A 49 6.57 0.29 -16.22
N ALA A 50 6.67 1.44 -15.56
CA ALA A 50 7.96 2.06 -15.30
C ALA A 50 8.74 1.26 -14.24
N ASN A 51 10.07 1.24 -14.39
CA ASN A 51 10.97 0.76 -13.35
C ASN A 51 11.36 1.92 -12.45
N LEU A 52 10.90 1.90 -11.20
CA LEU A 52 11.14 2.90 -10.16
C LEU A 52 11.88 2.28 -8.95
N GLN A 53 12.48 1.10 -9.15
CA GLN A 53 13.12 0.34 -8.09
C GLN A 53 14.19 1.17 -7.36
N GLY A 54 14.12 1.17 -6.03
CA GLY A 54 15.10 1.86 -5.17
C GLY A 54 15.09 3.39 -5.27
N SER A 55 14.14 3.98 -5.98
CA SER A 55 14.08 5.44 -6.14
C SER A 55 13.53 6.14 -4.89
N HIS A 56 13.92 7.40 -4.72
CA HIS A 56 13.65 8.17 -3.51
C HIS A 56 12.59 9.23 -3.78
N PHE A 57 11.39 8.98 -3.29
CA PHE A 57 10.19 9.80 -3.48
C PHE A 57 9.67 10.41 -2.17
N SER A 58 10.51 10.50 -1.13
CA SER A 58 10.05 11.02 0.15
C SER A 58 9.46 12.43 -0.01
N GLN A 59 8.26 12.64 0.54
CA GLN A 59 7.51 13.90 0.44
C GLN A 59 7.10 14.31 -0.99
N ALA A 60 7.13 13.41 -1.98
CA ALA A 60 6.62 13.68 -3.31
C ALA A 60 5.08 13.69 -3.35
N ASP A 61 4.52 14.43 -4.30
CA ASP A 61 3.08 14.41 -4.61
C ASP A 61 2.81 13.51 -5.81
N PHE A 62 2.14 12.38 -5.58
CA PHE A 62 1.69 11.43 -6.59
C PHE A 62 0.18 11.44 -6.77
N THR A 63 -0.52 12.48 -6.32
CA THR A 63 -1.97 12.51 -6.35
C THR A 63 -2.50 12.16 -7.75
N SER A 64 -3.31 11.11 -7.84
CA SER A 64 -3.90 10.60 -9.09
C SER A 64 -2.89 10.10 -10.15
N ALA A 65 -1.64 9.80 -9.76
CA ALA A 65 -0.67 9.16 -10.65
C ALA A 65 -1.03 7.69 -10.95
N LYS A 66 -0.54 7.17 -12.07
CA LYS A 66 -0.80 5.80 -12.53
C LYS A 66 0.47 4.97 -12.50
N PHE A 67 0.38 3.76 -11.97
CA PHE A 67 1.47 2.81 -11.77
C PHE A 67 1.05 1.38 -12.15
N LEU A 68 0.12 1.22 -13.10
CA LEU A 68 -0.31 -0.10 -13.53
C LEU A 68 0.93 -0.91 -13.93
N GLU A 69 1.15 -2.04 -13.26
CA GLU A 69 2.29 -2.95 -13.51
C GLU A 69 3.69 -2.30 -13.34
N ALA A 70 3.80 -1.16 -12.63
CA ALA A 70 5.10 -0.54 -12.35
C ALA A 70 5.86 -1.29 -11.24
N ASP A 71 7.19 -1.18 -11.23
CA ASP A 71 8.04 -1.71 -10.15
C ASP A 71 8.58 -0.58 -9.27
N LEU A 72 8.09 -0.48 -8.04
CA LEU A 72 8.50 0.43 -6.97
C LEU A 72 9.24 -0.30 -5.84
N SER A 73 9.74 -1.52 -6.07
CA SER A 73 10.40 -2.31 -5.03
C SER A 73 11.56 -1.55 -4.40
N ASN A 74 11.76 -1.69 -3.09
CA ASN A 74 12.83 -1.03 -2.34
C ASN A 74 12.82 0.52 -2.38
N SER A 75 11.78 1.14 -2.94
CA SER A 75 11.69 2.61 -3.02
C SER A 75 11.39 3.24 -1.66
N ASN A 76 11.76 4.50 -1.51
CA ASN A 76 11.37 5.30 -0.34
C ASN A 76 10.27 6.29 -0.73
N LEU A 77 9.04 5.98 -0.35
CA LEU A 77 7.82 6.76 -0.54
C LEU A 77 7.37 7.45 0.76
N SER A 78 8.21 7.53 1.79
CA SER A 78 7.77 8.04 3.09
C SER A 78 7.25 9.48 3.00
N TYR A 79 6.17 9.76 3.74
CA TYR A 79 5.50 11.07 3.73
C TYR A 79 4.95 11.53 2.36
N ALA A 80 4.86 10.64 1.36
CA ALA A 80 4.31 11.00 0.05
C ALA A 80 2.77 11.15 0.09
N ASP A 81 2.22 11.94 -0.82
CA ASP A 81 0.78 11.92 -1.11
C ASP A 81 0.50 11.01 -2.32
N LEU A 82 0.02 9.80 -2.03
CA LEU A 82 -0.43 8.77 -2.96
C LEU A 82 -1.96 8.72 -3.03
N SER A 83 -2.66 9.83 -2.76
CA SER A 83 -4.12 9.86 -2.86
C SER A 83 -4.57 9.54 -4.28
N ARG A 84 -5.55 8.62 -4.41
CA ARG A 84 -6.16 8.24 -5.70
C ARG A 84 -5.19 7.67 -6.74
N VAL A 85 -4.04 7.15 -6.31
CA VAL A 85 -3.14 6.45 -7.23
C VAL A 85 -3.76 5.15 -7.72
N ASN A 86 -3.32 4.71 -8.90
CA ASN A 86 -3.58 3.36 -9.38
C ASN A 86 -2.29 2.54 -9.37
N LEU A 87 -2.14 1.67 -8.38
CA LEU A 87 -1.08 0.68 -8.20
C LEU A 87 -1.55 -0.75 -8.56
N THR A 88 -2.61 -0.89 -9.35
CA THR A 88 -3.11 -2.21 -9.77
C THR A 88 -1.97 -3.02 -10.37
N ARG A 89 -1.75 -4.25 -9.89
CA ARG A 89 -0.69 -5.17 -10.33
C ARG A 89 0.74 -4.60 -10.25
N ALA A 90 0.95 -3.50 -9.51
CA ALA A 90 2.28 -2.96 -9.27
C ALA A 90 3.05 -3.83 -8.28
N THR A 91 4.38 -3.80 -8.39
CA THR A 91 5.28 -4.42 -7.40
C THR A 91 5.85 -3.34 -6.51
N VAL A 92 5.65 -3.45 -5.19
CA VAL A 92 6.05 -2.44 -4.19
C VAL A 92 6.69 -3.14 -2.97
N MET A 93 7.31 -4.29 -3.21
CA MET A 93 7.92 -5.11 -2.16
C MET A 93 9.05 -4.36 -1.47
N TYR A 94 9.17 -4.53 -0.14
CA TYR A 94 10.20 -3.91 0.68
C TYR A 94 10.24 -2.36 0.66
N ALA A 95 9.25 -1.69 0.05
CA ALA A 95 9.23 -0.24 -0.02
C ALA A 95 8.90 0.38 1.35
N ASN A 96 9.42 1.58 1.59
CA ASN A 96 9.04 2.38 2.74
C ASN A 96 7.96 3.38 2.35
N ILE A 97 6.73 3.19 2.82
CA ILE A 97 5.55 4.02 2.54
C ILE A 97 5.00 4.62 3.87
N SER A 98 5.81 4.59 4.93
CA SER A 98 5.41 5.10 6.25
C SER A 98 5.02 6.58 6.21
N PHE A 99 4.07 6.96 7.08
CA PHE A 99 3.53 8.33 7.18
C PHE A 99 2.87 8.89 5.91
N SER A 100 2.65 8.08 4.88
CA SER A 100 2.10 8.53 3.61
C SER A 100 0.58 8.59 3.64
N LYS A 101 0.01 9.39 2.73
CA LYS A 101 -1.43 9.41 2.48
C LYS A 101 -1.71 8.59 1.23
N ILE A 102 -2.53 7.57 1.34
CA ILE A 102 -2.83 6.60 0.28
C ILE A 102 -4.35 6.41 0.19
N THR A 103 -5.11 7.48 0.43
CA THR A 103 -6.57 7.43 0.52
C THR A 103 -7.19 7.27 -0.86
N GLN A 104 -8.26 6.46 -0.96
CA GLN A 104 -8.98 6.21 -2.20
C GLN A 104 -8.11 5.65 -3.33
N ALA A 105 -7.04 4.92 -3.00
CA ALA A 105 -6.13 4.32 -3.96
C ALA A 105 -6.62 2.94 -4.42
N GLU A 106 -6.25 2.57 -5.64
CA GLU A 106 -6.51 1.25 -6.22
C GLU A 106 -5.21 0.42 -6.21
N LEU A 107 -5.17 -0.68 -5.46
CA LEU A 107 -4.00 -1.57 -5.32
C LEU A 107 -4.36 -3.03 -5.61
N VAL A 108 -5.39 -3.25 -6.44
CA VAL A 108 -5.90 -4.59 -6.78
C VAL A 108 -4.78 -5.45 -7.36
N ASP A 109 -4.63 -6.67 -6.85
CA ASP A 109 -3.59 -7.63 -7.25
C ASP A 109 -2.13 -7.09 -7.15
N ALA A 110 -1.87 -6.07 -6.32
CA ALA A 110 -0.51 -5.54 -6.12
C ALA A 110 0.34 -6.42 -5.19
N GLU A 111 1.66 -6.42 -5.40
CA GLU A 111 2.64 -7.13 -4.59
C GLU A 111 3.31 -6.19 -3.59
N LEU A 112 2.85 -6.19 -2.34
CA LEU A 112 3.25 -5.29 -1.25
C LEU A 112 4.01 -6.01 -0.12
N SER A 113 4.47 -7.24 -0.34
CA SER A 113 5.12 -8.05 0.69
C SER A 113 6.28 -7.32 1.36
N TYR A 114 6.37 -7.43 2.69
CA TYR A 114 7.42 -6.84 3.53
C TYR A 114 7.60 -5.31 3.44
N SER A 115 6.65 -4.60 2.85
CA SER A 115 6.67 -3.14 2.81
C SER A 115 6.28 -2.53 4.16
N ASN A 116 6.66 -1.26 4.36
CA ASN A 116 6.36 -0.51 5.58
C ASN A 116 5.31 0.57 5.33
N PHE A 117 4.11 0.37 5.86
CA PHE A 117 2.97 1.29 5.86
C PHE A 117 2.71 1.93 7.23
N SER A 118 3.64 1.83 8.21
CA SER A 118 3.39 2.36 9.55
C SER A 118 2.97 3.84 9.52
N TYR A 119 1.96 4.19 10.31
CA TYR A 119 1.37 5.54 10.37
C TYR A 119 0.74 6.07 9.07
N SER A 120 0.62 5.26 8.02
CA SER A 120 0.01 5.71 6.77
C SER A 120 -1.52 5.72 6.82
N ASN A 121 -2.14 6.46 5.91
CA ASN A 121 -3.59 6.56 5.79
C ASN A 121 -4.08 5.94 4.48
N LEU A 122 -4.64 4.73 4.57
CA LEU A 122 -5.22 3.96 3.46
C LEU A 122 -6.76 3.98 3.48
N ASN A 123 -7.39 4.91 4.20
CA ASN A 123 -8.85 4.94 4.31
C ASN A 123 -9.52 4.93 2.92
N ARG A 124 -10.55 4.09 2.78
CA ARG A 124 -11.37 3.94 1.56
C ARG A 124 -10.61 3.45 0.33
N SER A 125 -9.45 2.82 0.50
CA SER A 125 -8.69 2.24 -0.62
C SER A 125 -9.14 0.81 -0.93
N CYS A 126 -8.89 0.39 -2.16
CA CYS A 126 -9.21 -0.94 -2.67
C CYS A 126 -7.93 -1.78 -2.77
N LEU A 127 -7.78 -2.78 -1.90
CA LEU A 127 -6.65 -3.69 -1.78
C LEU A 127 -7.10 -5.16 -1.98
N LYS A 128 -8.06 -5.38 -2.90
CA LYS A 128 -8.54 -6.72 -3.21
C LYS A 128 -7.41 -7.58 -3.76
N LYS A 129 -7.28 -8.80 -3.23
CA LYS A 129 -6.28 -9.80 -3.67
C LYS A 129 -4.83 -9.32 -3.59
N THR A 130 -4.57 -8.22 -2.90
CA THR A 130 -3.23 -7.68 -2.70
C THR A 130 -2.41 -8.61 -1.80
N ASN A 131 -1.13 -8.79 -2.10
CA ASN A 131 -0.22 -9.53 -1.26
C ASN A 131 0.54 -8.59 -0.30
N LEU A 132 0.14 -8.60 0.97
CA LEU A 132 0.69 -7.83 2.09
C LEU A 132 1.46 -8.74 3.08
N LYS A 133 1.93 -9.91 2.64
CA LYS A 133 2.65 -10.86 3.51
C LYS A 133 3.81 -10.17 4.23
N GLY A 134 3.83 -10.28 5.56
CA GLY A 134 4.86 -9.69 6.41
C GLY A 134 4.95 -8.16 6.36
N ALA A 135 3.96 -7.46 5.79
CA ALA A 135 3.95 -6.00 5.75
C ALA A 135 3.76 -5.41 7.16
N ARG A 136 4.27 -4.20 7.36
CA ARG A 136 4.10 -3.44 8.60
C ARG A 136 3.03 -2.37 8.42
N LEU A 137 1.89 -2.54 9.06
CA LEU A 137 0.74 -1.63 9.07
C LEU A 137 0.52 -1.02 10.46
N ASP A 138 1.53 -1.04 11.34
CA ASP A 138 1.45 -0.50 12.70
C ASP A 138 0.90 0.94 12.69
N LYS A 139 -0.16 1.18 13.45
CA LYS A 139 -0.82 2.50 13.55
C LYS A 139 -1.33 3.07 12.21
N ALA A 140 -1.56 2.23 11.20
CA ALA A 140 -2.16 2.66 9.94
C ALA A 140 -3.66 2.92 10.10
N TYR A 141 -4.18 3.87 9.31
CA TYR A 141 -5.62 4.12 9.18
C TYR A 141 -6.15 3.38 7.96
N LEU A 142 -7.06 2.45 8.17
CA LEU A 142 -7.59 1.48 7.20
C LEU A 142 -9.14 1.45 7.24
N ARG A 143 -9.77 2.54 7.67
CA ARG A 143 -11.24 2.59 7.79
C ARG A 143 -11.89 2.47 6.42
N TYR A 144 -12.91 1.62 6.33
CA TYR A 144 -13.62 1.32 5.07
C TYR A 144 -12.71 0.80 3.94
N VAL A 145 -11.56 0.22 4.27
CA VAL A 145 -10.68 -0.40 3.26
C VAL A 145 -11.32 -1.70 2.75
N ASP A 146 -11.13 -1.99 1.47
CA ASP A 146 -11.58 -3.25 0.86
C ASP A 146 -10.39 -4.20 0.66
N LEU A 147 -10.28 -5.23 1.50
CA LEU A 147 -9.18 -6.20 1.57
C LEU A 147 -9.65 -7.61 1.17
N VAL A 148 -10.73 -7.70 0.39
CA VAL A 148 -11.29 -9.00 0.00
C VAL A 148 -10.24 -9.89 -0.64
N ASN A 149 -10.07 -11.10 -0.09
CA ASN A 149 -9.08 -12.10 -0.50
C ASN A 149 -7.62 -11.62 -0.48
N ALA A 150 -7.29 -10.56 0.27
CA ALA A 150 -5.91 -10.13 0.44
C ALA A 150 -5.11 -11.11 1.32
N ASN A 151 -3.79 -11.12 1.13
CA ASN A 151 -2.88 -11.91 1.95
C ASN A 151 -2.13 -11.03 2.95
N LEU A 152 -2.46 -11.12 4.23
CA LEU A 152 -1.78 -10.45 5.35
C LEU A 152 -1.07 -11.47 6.27
N GLU A 153 -0.67 -12.63 5.76
CA GLU A 153 0.07 -13.63 6.52
C GLU A 153 1.30 -13.01 7.20
N GLY A 154 1.39 -13.15 8.52
CA GLY A 154 2.49 -12.61 9.32
C GLY A 154 2.63 -11.09 9.31
N ALA A 155 1.65 -10.34 8.82
CA ALA A 155 1.69 -8.89 8.84
C ALA A 155 1.53 -8.35 10.28
N SER A 156 2.16 -7.21 10.57
CA SER A 156 1.94 -6.49 11.82
C SER A 156 0.93 -5.38 11.61
N LEU A 157 -0.15 -5.39 12.39
CA LEU A 157 -1.25 -4.43 12.33
C LEU A 157 -1.45 -3.73 13.68
N GLN A 158 -0.46 -3.78 14.58
CA GLN A 158 -0.60 -3.30 15.95
C GLN A 158 -1.09 -1.84 16.01
N TYR A 159 -2.10 -1.57 16.83
CA TYR A 159 -2.70 -0.24 16.99
C TYR A 159 -3.31 0.36 15.70
N SER A 160 -3.61 -0.45 14.68
CA SER A 160 -4.24 0.03 13.44
C SER A 160 -5.76 0.15 13.57
N GLU A 161 -6.35 0.93 12.67
CA GLU A 161 -7.78 1.29 12.67
C GLU A 161 -8.47 0.76 11.42
N LEU A 162 -9.14 -0.39 11.52
CA LEU A 162 -9.84 -1.07 10.43
C LEU A 162 -11.37 -1.00 10.54
N THR A 163 -11.92 -0.02 11.28
CA THR A 163 -13.37 0.11 11.45
C THR A 163 -14.11 0.05 10.10
N ASP A 164 -15.12 -0.80 10.03
CA ASP A 164 -15.95 -1.06 8.84
C ASP A 164 -15.18 -1.51 7.58
N ALA A 165 -13.98 -2.09 7.74
CA ALA A 165 -13.23 -2.69 6.64
C ALA A 165 -13.88 -4.00 6.14
N ASN A 166 -13.77 -4.24 4.83
CA ASN A 166 -14.15 -5.52 4.24
C ASN A 166 -12.95 -6.47 4.20
N LEU A 167 -12.96 -7.48 5.06
CA LEU A 167 -11.88 -8.47 5.23
C LEU A 167 -12.34 -9.87 4.79
N GLU A 168 -13.32 -9.96 3.88
CA GLU A 168 -13.87 -11.25 3.44
C GLU A 168 -12.78 -12.09 2.76
N GLY A 169 -12.63 -13.34 3.20
CA GLY A 169 -11.64 -14.28 2.66
C GLY A 169 -10.18 -13.87 2.91
N VAL A 170 -9.91 -12.88 3.77
CA VAL A 170 -8.55 -12.41 4.03
C VAL A 170 -7.73 -13.50 4.73
N ASN A 171 -6.46 -13.64 4.33
CA ASN A 171 -5.52 -14.47 5.09
C ASN A 171 -4.77 -13.62 6.12
N LEU A 172 -5.08 -13.78 7.40
CA LEU A 172 -4.43 -13.14 8.54
C LEU A 172 -3.63 -14.15 9.38
N ALA A 173 -3.26 -15.30 8.82
CA ALA A 173 -2.55 -16.31 9.58
C ALA A 173 -1.23 -15.77 10.16
N GLY A 174 -1.04 -15.93 11.47
CA GLY A 174 0.11 -15.40 12.20
C GLY A 174 0.22 -13.88 12.29
N ALA A 175 -0.81 -13.12 11.89
CA ALA A 175 -0.79 -11.66 11.94
C ALA A 175 -0.81 -11.13 13.39
N GLU A 176 -0.11 -10.02 13.62
CA GLU A 176 -0.07 -9.34 14.92
C GLU A 176 -1.13 -8.23 14.98
N LEU A 177 -2.25 -8.47 15.67
CA LEU A 177 -3.41 -7.58 15.71
C LEU A 177 -3.59 -6.91 17.08
N LYS A 178 -2.53 -6.85 17.91
CA LYS A 178 -2.61 -6.28 19.26
C LYS A 178 -3.13 -4.85 19.24
N TYR A 179 -4.12 -4.54 20.08
CA TYR A 179 -4.75 -3.22 20.14
C TYR A 179 -5.35 -2.71 18.81
N THR A 180 -5.64 -3.61 17.87
CA THR A 180 -6.24 -3.23 16.58
C THR A 180 -7.74 -3.03 16.74
N ASN A 181 -8.28 -1.99 16.10
CA ASN A 181 -9.71 -1.77 16.01
C ASN A 181 -10.28 -2.45 14.76
N LEU A 182 -10.99 -3.57 14.93
CA LEU A 182 -11.72 -4.30 13.90
C LEU A 182 -13.25 -4.16 14.07
N GLU A 183 -13.73 -3.09 14.72
CA GLU A 183 -15.16 -2.85 14.90
C GLU A 183 -15.88 -2.85 13.54
N GLY A 184 -16.98 -3.60 13.44
CA GLY A 184 -17.86 -3.61 12.26
C GLY A 184 -17.26 -4.29 11.02
N THR A 185 -16.10 -4.94 11.14
CA THR A 185 -15.44 -5.59 10.00
C THR A 185 -16.19 -6.82 9.47
N ASN A 186 -16.10 -7.05 8.17
CA ASN A 186 -16.56 -8.29 7.55
C ASN A 186 -15.41 -9.31 7.50
N LEU A 187 -15.34 -10.25 8.43
CA LEU A 187 -14.30 -11.30 8.49
C LEU A 187 -14.76 -12.64 7.90
N ARG A 188 -15.88 -12.67 7.16
CA ARG A 188 -16.41 -13.93 6.61
C ARG A 188 -15.37 -14.68 5.78
N GLY A 189 -15.21 -15.97 6.02
CA GLY A 189 -14.21 -16.79 5.33
C GLY A 189 -12.75 -16.42 5.62
N ALA A 190 -12.47 -15.48 6.52
CA ALA A 190 -11.10 -15.10 6.86
C ALA A 190 -10.36 -16.21 7.60
N ASN A 191 -9.04 -16.23 7.47
CA ASN A 191 -8.16 -17.13 8.22
C ASN A 191 -7.34 -16.37 9.26
N LEU A 192 -7.66 -16.53 10.54
CA LEU A 192 -6.93 -15.94 11.67
C LEU A 192 -6.02 -16.96 12.38
N THR A 193 -5.72 -18.11 11.79
CA THR A 193 -4.90 -19.17 12.44
C THR A 193 -3.62 -18.58 13.02
N ASN A 194 -3.35 -18.81 14.31
CA ASN A 194 -2.20 -18.26 15.05
C ASN A 194 -2.11 -16.71 15.11
N ALA A 195 -3.14 -15.97 14.71
CA ALA A 195 -3.14 -14.51 14.84
C ALA A 195 -3.20 -14.08 16.31
N ILE A 196 -2.54 -12.97 16.64
CA ILE A 196 -2.45 -12.46 18.01
C ILE A 196 -3.49 -11.34 18.21
N LEU A 197 -4.59 -11.65 18.90
CA LEU A 197 -5.74 -10.76 19.08
C LEU A 197 -5.78 -10.05 20.46
N GLU A 198 -4.64 -9.87 21.12
CA GLU A 198 -4.57 -9.26 22.44
C GLU A 198 -5.12 -7.82 22.42
N ASN A 199 -6.17 -7.54 23.19
CA ASN A 199 -6.85 -6.22 23.22
C ASN A 199 -7.37 -5.75 21.85
N THR A 200 -7.66 -6.67 20.93
CA THR A 200 -8.30 -6.34 19.64
C THR A 200 -9.78 -6.10 19.83
N ASP A 201 -10.32 -5.00 19.30
CA ASP A 201 -11.75 -4.74 19.30
C ASP A 201 -12.42 -5.43 18.11
N LEU A 202 -13.24 -6.45 18.39
CA LEU A 202 -14.00 -7.21 17.40
C LEU A 202 -15.51 -6.94 17.51
N THR A 203 -15.90 -5.84 18.15
CA THR A 203 -17.31 -5.47 18.33
C THR A 203 -18.00 -5.39 16.97
N LYS A 204 -19.16 -6.04 16.82
CA LYS A 204 -19.94 -6.11 15.57
C LYS A 204 -19.23 -6.76 14.36
N ALA A 205 -18.06 -7.37 14.53
CA ALA A 205 -17.40 -8.09 13.45
C ALA A 205 -18.22 -9.32 13.01
N LEU A 206 -18.23 -9.60 11.71
CA LEU A 206 -18.99 -10.69 11.09
C LEU A 206 -18.07 -11.89 10.83
N PHE A 207 -18.36 -13.04 11.45
CA PHE A 207 -17.43 -14.17 11.53
C PHE A 207 -17.81 -15.41 10.71
N SER A 208 -18.79 -15.35 9.80
CA SER A 208 -19.27 -16.59 9.18
C SER A 208 -18.21 -17.31 8.37
N ASN A 209 -17.99 -18.61 8.64
CA ASN A 209 -16.88 -19.41 8.15
C ASN A 209 -15.46 -18.86 8.44
N THR A 210 -15.27 -18.09 9.51
CA THR A 210 -13.95 -17.58 9.89
C THR A 210 -13.16 -18.63 10.66
N ILE A 211 -11.91 -18.88 10.28
CA ILE A 211 -10.98 -19.71 11.07
C ILE A 211 -10.37 -18.82 12.16
N MET A 212 -10.53 -19.18 13.42
CA MET A 212 -10.05 -18.45 14.60
C MET A 212 -8.58 -18.77 14.91
N PRO A 213 -7.91 -18.02 15.81
CA PRO A 213 -6.50 -18.25 16.15
C PRO A 213 -6.13 -19.67 16.60
N ASP A 214 -7.05 -20.37 17.26
CA ASP A 214 -6.87 -21.76 17.70
C ASP A 214 -7.20 -22.81 16.62
N GLY A 215 -7.56 -22.37 15.41
CA GLY A 215 -7.96 -23.22 14.29
C GLY A 215 -9.44 -23.62 14.30
N SER A 216 -10.24 -23.21 15.29
CA SER A 216 -11.69 -23.44 15.27
C SER A 216 -12.37 -22.61 14.18
N ILE A 217 -13.49 -23.10 13.64
CA ILE A 217 -14.30 -22.35 12.67
C ILE A 217 -15.47 -21.71 13.41
N ARG A 218 -15.69 -20.42 13.18
CA ARG A 218 -16.84 -19.66 13.66
C ARG A 218 -17.80 -19.41 12.51
N ASP A 219 -19.09 -19.44 12.81
CA ASP A 219 -20.18 -19.17 11.87
C ASP A 219 -21.03 -17.96 12.30
#